data_AF-A0A942Q5N8-F1
#
_entry.id   AF-A0A942Q5N8-F1
#
_cell.length_a   1.000
_cell.length_b   1.000
_cell.length_c   1.000
_cell.angle_alpha   90.00
_cell.angle_beta   90.00
_cell.angle_gamma   90.00
#
_symmetry.space_group_name_H-M   'P 1'
#
loop_
_entity.id
_entity.type
_entity.pdbx_description
1 polymer ?
#
loop_
_entity_poly.entity_id
_entity_poly.type
_entity_poly.pdbx_seq_one_letter_code
_entity_poly.pdbx_strand_id
1 'polypeptide(L)'
;MRSTVSSSVQSRAALVLAAVFCLAVMILVAVATRVPAATGPVIDIGAPVTTEQCSPCHAQIADSQTPGLRFRHAAHIVVACATCHVRMPHGPEGTERPLMQSCFGCHGQYHAEVAGTVARDGCDVCHTDPSALRPDGHTAQWELAPHAEEARREGTNTCVMCHAAPVDCDTCHRELVPEVARINPVYLPLLPAPEPRPELSIDLGAPVSAGQCLYCHRDIDRFVAEGRIIFVHQVHLERDYQCASCHPSTPHTPTGTRVNTMADCYRCHSLNHAGQGLVATEECIACHTPAFDLKPVAHTPAFEARDHGGAVAEDEAYCTLCHKSPFCVACHRAQRPLADGSPPRWIVPEDHTDAVWLSQHGPRFLDRAGTCWACHDSPSCERCHQTPMPHPGEWLRSHAAYEPPDGMESDCSVCHKDREWCQDCHHEQVQRLDLVEANCVPCHDEMSQKPATSIRHKAFAEHAVHFEVAESKGRPYRCYECHATWAIRPDNGHAAGGAQIGHDLRLCYDCHGALDIRSTLIAPYRGAELCARCHTKGPSARDGSAAPEDASPAGIGGPR
;
A
#
# COMPACT_ATOMS: atom_id res chain seq x y z
N MET A 1 36.34 60.56 -5.76
CA MET A 1 35.30 59.71 -5.12
C MET A 1 34.68 58.78 -6.17
N ARG A 2 35.34 57.65 -6.48
CA ARG A 2 34.81 56.56 -7.32
C ARG A 2 35.50 55.27 -6.87
N SER A 3 34.91 54.54 -5.93
CA SER A 3 35.19 53.11 -5.66
C SER A 3 34.44 52.63 -4.41
N THR A 4 33.15 52.35 -4.53
CA THR A 4 32.42 51.54 -3.52
C THR A 4 31.22 50.75 -4.08
N VAL A 5 30.80 50.99 -5.33
CA VAL A 5 29.59 50.35 -5.90
C VAL A 5 29.87 48.98 -6.55
N SER A 6 31.14 48.63 -6.81
CA SER A 6 31.48 47.42 -7.58
C SER A 6 31.41 46.10 -6.79
N SER A 7 31.53 46.12 -5.46
CA SER A 7 31.68 44.89 -4.65
C SER A 7 30.35 44.18 -4.34
N SER A 8 29.22 44.92 -4.30
CA SER A 8 27.92 44.35 -3.96
C SER A 8 27.28 43.56 -5.12
N VAL A 9 27.56 43.97 -6.35
CA VAL A 9 27.04 43.30 -7.57
C VAL A 9 27.76 41.98 -7.82
N GLN A 10 29.09 41.94 -7.65
CA GLN A 10 29.87 40.70 -7.77
C GLN A 10 29.49 39.66 -6.70
N SER A 11 29.19 40.11 -5.48
CA SER A 11 28.78 39.22 -4.37
C SER A 11 27.41 38.59 -4.62
N ARG A 12 26.47 39.35 -5.20
CA ARG A 12 25.14 38.83 -5.58
C ARG A 12 25.19 37.88 -6.77
N ALA A 13 26.03 38.17 -7.76
CA ALA A 13 26.23 37.27 -8.91
C ALA A 13 26.86 35.93 -8.49
N ALA A 14 27.83 35.95 -7.57
CA ALA A 14 28.46 34.74 -7.04
C ALA A 14 27.48 33.87 -6.23
N LEU A 15 26.60 34.48 -5.44
CA LEU A 15 25.55 33.78 -4.69
C LEU A 15 24.50 33.12 -5.61
N VAL A 16 24.11 33.79 -6.69
CA VAL A 16 23.17 33.22 -7.67
C VAL A 16 23.82 32.06 -8.43
N LEU A 17 25.08 32.19 -8.84
CA LEU A 17 25.83 31.10 -9.50
C LEU A 17 26.02 29.89 -8.58
N ALA A 18 26.32 30.12 -7.30
CA ALA A 18 26.43 29.04 -6.31
C ALA A 18 25.08 28.34 -6.08
N ALA A 19 23.98 29.09 -6.00
CA ALA A 19 22.64 28.52 -5.86
C ALA A 19 22.22 27.70 -7.09
N VAL A 20 22.51 28.19 -8.30
CA VAL A 20 22.24 27.46 -9.56
C VAL A 20 23.10 26.21 -9.65
N PHE A 21 24.36 26.27 -9.24
CA PHE A 21 25.23 25.10 -9.22
C PHE A 21 24.77 24.06 -8.19
N CYS A 22 24.40 24.49 -6.97
CA CYS A 22 23.82 23.59 -5.96
C CYS A 22 22.51 22.96 -6.44
N LEU A 23 21.64 23.72 -7.11
CA LEU A 23 20.40 23.19 -7.68
C LEU A 23 20.69 22.18 -8.80
N ALA A 24 21.64 22.49 -9.70
CA ALA A 24 22.06 21.58 -10.76
C ALA A 24 22.67 20.29 -10.22
N VAL A 25 23.49 20.38 -9.16
CA VAL A 25 24.06 19.22 -8.46
C VAL A 25 22.97 18.43 -7.75
N MET A 26 22.00 19.07 -7.09
CA MET A 26 20.87 18.37 -6.47
C MET A 26 19.97 17.68 -7.51
N ILE A 27 19.76 18.29 -8.68
CA ILE A 27 19.05 17.66 -9.79
C ILE A 27 19.85 16.48 -10.34
N LEU A 28 21.17 16.64 -10.53
CA LEU A 28 22.04 15.55 -11.00
C LEU A 28 22.08 14.39 -10.01
N VAL A 29 22.15 14.67 -8.72
CA VAL A 29 22.12 13.66 -7.66
C VAL A 29 20.74 13.00 -7.62
N ALA A 30 19.64 13.76 -7.72
CA ALA A 30 18.29 13.20 -7.76
C ALA A 30 18.02 12.36 -9.02
N VAL A 31 18.68 12.65 -10.14
CA VAL A 31 18.64 11.82 -11.36
C VAL A 31 19.54 10.59 -11.22
N ALA A 32 20.71 10.72 -10.58
CA ALA A 32 21.65 9.63 -10.36
C ALA A 32 21.23 8.66 -9.23
N THR A 33 20.39 9.10 -8.28
CA THR A 33 19.81 8.27 -7.21
C THR A 33 18.43 7.72 -7.56
N ARG A 34 17.94 7.91 -8.80
CA ARG A 34 16.98 6.97 -9.39
C ARG A 34 17.69 5.65 -9.62
N VAL A 35 17.89 4.91 -8.53
CA VAL A 35 18.02 3.46 -8.58
C VAL A 35 16.83 3.02 -9.44
N PRO A 36 17.02 2.41 -10.61
CA PRO A 36 15.90 1.82 -11.32
C PRO A 36 15.23 0.90 -10.30
N ALA A 37 13.94 1.15 -10.02
CA ALA A 37 13.13 0.23 -9.25
C ALA A 37 13.47 -1.16 -9.76
N ALA A 38 13.86 -2.07 -8.86
CA ALA A 38 14.32 -3.41 -9.21
C ALA A 38 13.41 -3.95 -10.30
N THR A 39 13.92 -3.99 -11.54
CA THR A 39 13.11 -4.42 -12.68
C THR A 39 12.83 -5.88 -12.40
N GLY A 40 11.57 -6.18 -12.08
CA GLY A 40 11.13 -7.56 -12.02
C GLY A 40 11.45 -8.27 -13.33
N PRO A 41 11.34 -9.60 -13.37
CA PRO A 41 11.50 -10.30 -14.61
C PRO A 41 10.47 -9.80 -15.63
N VAL A 42 10.95 -9.26 -16.76
CA VAL A 42 10.13 -8.80 -17.87
C VAL A 42 10.13 -9.86 -18.95
N ILE A 43 8.94 -10.26 -19.39
CA ILE A 43 8.74 -11.15 -20.53
C ILE A 43 8.38 -10.29 -21.75
N ASP A 44 9.18 -10.34 -22.81
CA ASP A 44 8.93 -9.62 -24.05
C ASP A 44 8.49 -10.59 -25.15
N ILE A 45 7.22 -10.54 -25.51
CA ILE A 45 6.62 -11.49 -26.45
C ILE A 45 7.06 -11.21 -27.89
N GLY A 46 7.47 -9.98 -28.18
CA GLY A 46 7.93 -9.55 -29.50
C GLY A 46 9.45 -9.76 -29.71
N ALA A 47 10.21 -9.93 -28.64
CA ALA A 47 11.65 -10.11 -28.71
C ALA A 47 12.06 -11.56 -29.07
N PRO A 48 13.31 -11.76 -29.56
CA PRO A 48 13.90 -13.09 -29.65
C PRO A 48 13.87 -13.81 -28.29
N VAL A 49 13.62 -15.12 -28.30
CA VAL A 49 13.52 -15.92 -27.08
C VAL A 49 14.89 -16.06 -26.41
N THR A 50 14.94 -15.75 -25.12
CA THR A 50 16.13 -15.89 -24.28
C THR A 50 15.80 -16.59 -22.95
N THR A 51 16.82 -17.07 -22.25
CA THR A 51 16.66 -17.80 -20.99
C THR A 51 16.02 -16.95 -19.89
N GLU A 52 16.30 -15.65 -19.86
CA GLU A 52 15.81 -14.70 -18.85
C GLU A 52 14.29 -14.52 -18.88
N GLN A 53 13.67 -14.75 -20.05
CA GLN A 53 12.22 -14.66 -20.22
C GLN A 53 11.49 -15.91 -19.74
N CYS A 54 12.21 -17.04 -19.59
CA CYS A 54 11.64 -18.33 -19.21
C CYS A 54 11.88 -18.68 -17.74
N SER A 55 13.04 -18.30 -17.18
CA SER A 55 13.40 -18.56 -15.77
C SER A 55 12.39 -18.09 -14.70
N PRO A 56 11.56 -17.04 -14.93
CA PRO A 56 10.56 -16.63 -13.95
C PRO A 56 9.43 -17.64 -13.75
N CYS A 57 9.19 -18.50 -14.75
CA CYS A 57 8.11 -19.48 -14.77
C CYS A 57 8.63 -20.93 -14.87
N HIS A 58 9.85 -21.13 -15.37
CA HIS A 58 10.46 -22.44 -15.54
C HIS A 58 11.74 -22.55 -14.72
N ALA A 59 11.60 -23.04 -13.48
CA ALA A 59 12.75 -23.30 -12.61
C ALA A 59 13.72 -24.35 -13.21
N GLN A 60 13.18 -25.34 -13.92
CA GLN A 60 13.95 -26.42 -14.55
C GLN A 60 13.45 -26.71 -15.97
N ILE A 61 13.66 -25.76 -16.90
CA ILE A 61 13.27 -25.93 -18.32
C ILE A 61 13.93 -27.16 -18.97
N ALA A 62 15.11 -27.55 -18.45
CA ALA A 62 15.87 -28.72 -18.86
C ALA A 62 15.07 -30.04 -18.83
N ASP A 63 14.11 -30.15 -17.92
CA ASP A 63 13.35 -31.38 -17.63
C ASP A 63 12.02 -31.48 -18.38
N SER A 64 11.66 -30.47 -19.17
CA SER A 64 10.41 -30.51 -19.93
C SER A 64 10.43 -31.66 -20.93
N GLN A 65 9.39 -32.50 -20.93
CA GLN A 65 9.24 -33.61 -21.86
C GLN A 65 8.02 -33.40 -22.75
N THR A 66 8.13 -33.84 -24.00
CA THR A 66 7.00 -33.83 -24.93
C THR A 66 6.62 -35.27 -25.26
N PRO A 67 5.36 -35.69 -25.04
CA PRO A 67 4.90 -37.01 -25.45
C PRO A 67 5.17 -37.26 -26.93
N GLY A 68 5.74 -38.42 -27.26
CA GLY A 68 6.08 -38.80 -28.64
C GLY A 68 7.50 -38.41 -29.10
N LEU A 69 8.22 -37.58 -28.32
CA LEU A 69 9.57 -37.11 -28.65
C LEU A 69 10.59 -37.48 -27.56
N ARG A 70 11.77 -37.92 -27.98
CA ARG A 70 12.98 -38.15 -27.15
C ARG A 70 13.84 -36.89 -27.05
N PHE A 71 13.20 -35.73 -26.97
CA PHE A 71 13.90 -34.45 -26.85
C PHE A 71 14.20 -34.11 -25.39
N ARG A 72 15.39 -33.55 -25.13
CA ARG A 72 15.78 -32.99 -23.83
C ARG A 72 16.40 -31.61 -24.01
N HIS A 73 15.85 -30.59 -23.36
CA HIS A 73 16.42 -29.24 -23.36
C HIS A 73 17.84 -29.24 -22.78
N ALA A 74 18.11 -30.04 -21.75
CA ALA A 74 19.44 -30.14 -21.13
C ALA A 74 20.58 -30.37 -22.14
N ALA A 75 20.33 -31.16 -23.19
CA ALA A 75 21.33 -31.46 -24.23
C ALA A 75 21.46 -30.34 -25.28
N HIS A 76 20.45 -29.48 -25.41
CA HIS A 76 20.35 -28.46 -26.47
C HIS A 76 20.48 -27.02 -25.94
N ILE A 77 20.50 -26.83 -24.62
CA ILE A 77 20.50 -25.50 -23.99
C ILE A 77 21.79 -24.69 -24.25
N VAL A 78 22.83 -25.35 -24.78
CA VAL A 78 24.05 -24.69 -25.25
C VAL A 78 23.85 -23.93 -26.57
N VAL A 79 22.73 -24.16 -27.26
CA VAL A 79 22.31 -23.43 -28.46
C VAL A 79 21.34 -22.33 -28.05
N ALA A 80 21.45 -21.15 -28.68
CA ALA A 80 20.56 -20.03 -28.38
C ALA A 80 19.09 -20.41 -28.60
N CYS A 81 18.22 -20.07 -27.63
CA CYS A 81 16.81 -20.49 -27.62
C CYS A 81 16.06 -20.07 -28.90
N ALA A 82 16.36 -18.87 -29.41
CA ALA A 82 15.79 -18.31 -30.64
C ALA A 82 16.06 -19.16 -31.90
N THR A 83 17.05 -20.06 -31.86
CA THR A 83 17.37 -20.97 -32.98
C THR A 83 16.27 -22.01 -33.19
N CYS A 84 15.63 -22.47 -32.11
CA CYS A 84 14.53 -23.42 -32.17
C CYS A 84 13.18 -22.72 -31.98
N HIS A 85 13.11 -21.77 -31.04
CA HIS A 85 11.93 -20.98 -30.74
C HIS A 85 12.01 -19.64 -31.44
N VAL A 86 11.51 -19.58 -32.68
CA VAL A 86 11.50 -18.35 -33.50
C VAL A 86 10.63 -17.22 -32.94
N ARG A 87 9.83 -17.51 -31.90
CA ARG A 87 9.02 -16.56 -31.11
C ARG A 87 8.65 -17.19 -29.76
N MET A 88 8.09 -16.38 -28.86
CA MET A 88 7.62 -16.85 -27.55
C MET A 88 6.71 -18.08 -27.70
N PRO A 89 7.08 -19.24 -27.10
CA PRO A 89 6.35 -20.49 -27.32
C PRO A 89 4.93 -20.46 -26.77
N HIS A 90 4.69 -19.71 -25.70
CA HIS A 90 3.35 -19.57 -25.13
C HIS A 90 2.59 -18.43 -25.81
N GLY A 91 1.34 -18.70 -26.17
CA GLY A 91 0.40 -17.72 -26.69
C GLY A 91 -1.04 -18.07 -26.31
N PRO A 92 -2.00 -17.23 -26.71
CA PRO A 92 -3.42 -17.42 -26.35
C PRO A 92 -4.02 -18.72 -26.90
N GLU A 93 -3.48 -19.24 -28.01
CA GLU A 93 -3.93 -20.50 -28.63
C GLU A 93 -3.21 -21.74 -28.06
N GLY A 94 -2.30 -21.54 -27.09
CA GLY A 94 -1.54 -22.60 -26.43
C GLY A 94 -0.03 -22.49 -26.62
N THR A 95 0.66 -23.62 -26.46
CA THR A 95 2.12 -23.72 -26.58
C THR A 95 2.50 -24.16 -27.99
N GLU A 96 3.11 -23.26 -28.75
CA GLU A 96 3.70 -23.53 -30.04
C GLU A 96 5.01 -24.30 -29.89
N ARG A 97 5.14 -25.37 -30.67
CA ARG A 97 6.33 -26.22 -30.67
C ARG A 97 7.24 -25.83 -31.83
N PRO A 98 8.58 -25.97 -31.68
CA PRO A 98 9.49 -25.84 -32.81
C PRO A 98 9.08 -26.76 -33.96
N LEU A 99 9.25 -26.25 -35.18
CA LEU A 99 9.04 -27.01 -36.39
C LEU A 99 10.12 -28.10 -36.50
N MET A 100 9.78 -29.26 -37.06
CA MET A 100 10.76 -30.34 -37.30
C MET A 100 11.94 -29.86 -38.16
N GLN A 101 11.67 -28.96 -39.10
CA GLN A 101 12.65 -28.27 -39.94
C GLN A 101 13.76 -27.58 -39.13
N SER A 102 13.45 -27.07 -37.93
CA SER A 102 14.44 -26.43 -37.05
C SER A 102 15.45 -27.43 -36.52
N CYS A 103 15.05 -28.67 -36.25
CA CYS A 103 15.95 -29.73 -35.79
C CYS A 103 16.94 -30.10 -36.90
N PHE A 104 16.46 -30.23 -38.13
CA PHE A 104 17.30 -30.54 -39.30
C PHE A 104 18.19 -29.39 -39.77
N GLY A 105 18.12 -28.23 -39.10
CA GLY A 105 19.14 -27.19 -39.20
C GLY A 105 20.51 -27.62 -38.66
N CYS A 106 20.55 -28.66 -37.82
CA CYS A 106 21.80 -29.23 -37.30
C CYS A 106 21.84 -30.77 -37.43
N HIS A 107 20.70 -31.45 -37.25
CA HIS A 107 20.61 -32.90 -37.40
C HIS A 107 20.59 -33.30 -38.88
N GLY A 108 21.56 -34.11 -39.31
CA GLY A 108 21.71 -34.54 -40.71
C GLY A 108 22.46 -33.55 -41.60
N GLN A 109 22.87 -32.40 -41.05
CA GLN A 109 23.71 -31.44 -41.77
C GLN A 109 25.17 -31.91 -41.77
N TYR A 110 25.74 -32.05 -42.97
CA TYR A 110 27.14 -32.40 -43.14
C TYR A 110 28.01 -31.14 -43.08
N HIS A 111 29.06 -31.18 -42.26
CA HIS A 111 29.99 -30.06 -42.13
C HIS A 111 31.41 -30.52 -42.48
N ALA A 112 31.95 -29.97 -43.58
CA ALA A 112 33.18 -30.45 -44.20
C ALA A 112 34.41 -30.37 -43.28
N GLU A 113 34.46 -29.35 -42.40
CA GLU A 113 35.61 -29.12 -41.51
C GLU A 113 35.68 -30.12 -40.33
N VAL A 114 34.55 -30.74 -39.96
CA VAL A 114 34.49 -31.77 -38.91
C VAL A 114 34.40 -33.19 -39.48
N ALA A 115 34.50 -33.32 -40.81
CA ALA A 115 34.42 -34.58 -41.56
C ALA A 115 33.25 -35.49 -41.11
N GLY A 116 32.07 -34.90 -40.93
CA GLY A 116 30.91 -35.63 -40.43
C GLY A 116 29.64 -34.79 -40.34
N THR A 117 28.56 -35.43 -39.88
CA THR A 117 27.30 -34.75 -39.57
C THR A 117 27.40 -34.03 -38.23
N VAL A 118 26.85 -32.81 -38.15
CA VAL A 118 26.85 -31.99 -36.93
C VAL A 118 26.09 -32.70 -35.80
N ALA A 119 24.96 -33.31 -36.13
CA ALA A 119 24.24 -34.22 -35.24
C ALA A 119 23.57 -35.35 -36.05
N ARG A 120 23.31 -36.50 -35.39
CA ARG A 120 22.65 -37.66 -36.00
C ARG A 120 21.20 -37.34 -36.36
N ASP A 121 20.75 -37.84 -37.50
CA ASP A 121 19.43 -37.62 -38.11
C ASP A 121 18.50 -38.84 -38.09
N GLY A 122 18.92 -39.94 -37.45
CA GLY A 122 18.07 -41.11 -37.27
C GLY A 122 16.74 -40.74 -36.61
N CYS A 123 15.62 -41.18 -37.19
CA CYS A 123 14.29 -40.77 -36.71
C CYS A 123 14.04 -41.22 -35.26
N ASP A 124 14.64 -42.35 -34.84
CA ASP A 124 14.58 -42.90 -33.49
C ASP A 124 15.38 -42.09 -32.45
N VAL A 125 16.25 -41.19 -32.91
CA VAL A 125 16.97 -40.23 -32.05
C VAL A 125 15.99 -39.23 -31.44
N CYS A 126 14.99 -38.82 -32.22
CA CYS A 126 14.04 -37.78 -31.85
C CYS A 126 12.64 -38.30 -31.56
N HIS A 127 12.18 -39.36 -32.23
CA HIS A 127 10.82 -39.87 -32.09
C HIS A 127 10.78 -41.18 -31.31
N THR A 128 9.74 -41.36 -30.49
CA THR A 128 9.50 -42.64 -29.80
C THR A 128 8.90 -43.69 -30.74
N ASP A 129 8.15 -43.25 -31.75
CA ASP A 129 7.58 -44.08 -32.81
C ASP A 129 7.72 -43.39 -34.18
N PRO A 130 8.79 -43.69 -34.94
CA PRO A 130 9.01 -43.13 -36.28
C PRO A 130 7.98 -43.57 -37.34
N SER A 131 7.23 -44.65 -37.10
CA SER A 131 6.33 -45.21 -38.12
C SER A 131 5.11 -44.31 -38.41
N ALA A 132 4.78 -43.44 -37.46
CA ALA A 132 3.70 -42.46 -37.55
C ALA A 132 4.06 -41.17 -38.36
N LEU A 133 5.29 -41.06 -38.89
CA LEU A 133 5.76 -39.85 -39.58
C LEU A 133 5.42 -39.79 -41.08
N ARG A 134 4.84 -40.86 -41.64
CA ARG A 134 4.45 -40.88 -43.05
C ARG A 134 3.23 -39.95 -43.27
N PRO A 135 3.29 -39.00 -44.22
CA PRO A 135 2.15 -38.16 -44.55
C PRO A 135 0.96 -38.96 -45.08
N ASP A 136 -0.26 -38.47 -44.88
CA ASP A 136 -1.50 -39.13 -45.34
C ASP A 136 -1.55 -39.31 -46.87
N GLY A 137 -0.88 -38.43 -47.63
CA GLY A 137 -0.77 -38.51 -49.08
C GLY A 137 0.12 -39.66 -49.60
N HIS A 138 0.85 -40.33 -48.71
CA HIS A 138 1.88 -41.32 -49.06
C HIS A 138 1.27 -42.69 -49.43
N THR A 139 0.69 -42.78 -50.63
CA THR A 139 -0.05 -43.96 -51.12
C THR A 139 0.84 -45.03 -51.77
N ALA A 140 0.30 -46.23 -52.00
CA ALA A 140 1.02 -47.32 -52.67
C ALA A 140 1.35 -47.06 -54.16
N GLN A 141 0.72 -46.07 -54.79
CA GLN A 141 0.99 -45.66 -56.19
C GLN A 141 1.76 -44.34 -56.27
N TRP A 142 2.62 -44.10 -55.27
CA TRP A 142 3.35 -42.83 -55.11
C TRP A 142 4.16 -42.44 -56.35
N GLU A 143 4.75 -43.42 -57.05
CA GLU A 143 5.57 -43.25 -58.27
C GLU A 143 4.84 -42.59 -59.46
N LEU A 144 3.51 -42.42 -59.39
CA LEU A 144 2.69 -41.79 -60.43
C LEU A 144 2.39 -40.31 -60.11
N ALA A 145 1.26 -39.77 -60.60
CA ALA A 145 0.87 -38.38 -60.39
C ALA A 145 0.91 -37.85 -58.93
N PRO A 146 0.67 -38.64 -57.87
CA PRO A 146 0.65 -38.12 -56.49
C PRO A 146 1.94 -37.44 -56.05
N HIS A 147 3.13 -38.03 -56.30
CA HIS A 147 4.39 -37.39 -55.89
C HIS A 147 4.66 -36.10 -56.66
N ALA A 148 4.27 -36.04 -57.94
CA ALA A 148 4.49 -34.86 -58.78
C ALA A 148 3.57 -33.69 -58.40
N GLU A 149 2.34 -33.96 -57.97
CA GLU A 149 1.44 -32.95 -57.41
C GLU A 149 1.93 -32.45 -56.06
N GLU A 150 2.33 -33.37 -55.17
CA GLU A 150 2.85 -33.02 -53.85
C GLU A 150 4.12 -32.17 -53.95
N ALA A 151 5.07 -32.59 -54.79
CA ALA A 151 6.31 -31.86 -55.02
C ALA A 151 6.08 -30.46 -55.62
N ARG A 152 5.02 -30.27 -56.42
CA ARG A 152 4.62 -28.94 -56.91
C ARG A 152 4.00 -28.08 -55.82
N ARG A 153 3.26 -28.68 -54.87
CA ARG A 153 2.60 -27.96 -53.78
C ARG A 153 3.59 -27.51 -52.69
N GLU A 154 4.44 -28.43 -52.22
CA GLU A 154 5.26 -28.21 -51.02
C GLU A 154 6.76 -27.99 -51.34
N GLY A 155 7.14 -28.19 -52.61
CA GLY A 155 8.54 -28.30 -53.00
C GLY A 155 9.12 -29.65 -52.60
N THR A 156 10.38 -29.89 -52.99
CA THR A 156 11.06 -31.18 -52.77
C THR A 156 11.99 -31.18 -51.55
N ASN A 157 12.17 -30.03 -50.90
CA ASN A 157 13.15 -29.86 -49.84
C ASN A 157 12.79 -30.67 -48.58
N THR A 158 11.53 -30.68 -48.17
CA THR A 158 11.07 -31.49 -47.02
C THR A 158 11.13 -32.99 -47.31
N CYS A 159 10.97 -33.41 -48.56
CA CYS A 159 11.04 -34.82 -48.97
C CYS A 159 12.43 -35.42 -48.69
N VAL A 160 13.50 -34.64 -48.94
CA VAL A 160 14.88 -35.08 -48.72
C VAL A 160 15.29 -35.11 -47.24
N MET A 161 14.38 -34.79 -46.32
CA MET A 161 14.56 -35.08 -44.89
C MET A 161 14.45 -36.59 -44.60
N CYS A 162 13.70 -37.32 -45.43
CA CYS A 162 13.46 -38.76 -45.26
C CYS A 162 13.99 -39.59 -46.42
N HIS A 163 14.07 -39.02 -47.62
CA HIS A 163 14.46 -39.71 -48.85
C HIS A 163 15.85 -39.30 -49.34
N ALA A 164 16.59 -40.27 -49.87
CA ALA A 164 17.88 -40.04 -50.50
C ALA A 164 17.68 -39.82 -52.00
N ALA A 165 17.68 -38.55 -52.44
CA ALA A 165 17.43 -38.20 -53.85
C ALA A 165 18.22 -39.04 -54.88
N PRO A 166 19.52 -39.38 -54.68
CA PRO A 166 20.28 -40.19 -55.63
C PRO A 166 19.71 -41.60 -55.89
N VAL A 167 18.98 -42.16 -54.93
CA VAL A 167 18.44 -43.52 -54.97
C VAL A 167 16.92 -43.48 -55.21
N ASP A 168 16.22 -42.65 -54.45
CA ASP A 168 14.75 -42.65 -54.42
C ASP A 168 14.13 -41.86 -55.57
N CYS A 169 14.82 -40.83 -56.09
CA CYS A 169 14.28 -39.95 -57.14
C CYS A 169 15.06 -40.11 -58.45
N ASP A 170 16.39 -39.99 -58.37
CA ASP A 170 17.28 -39.91 -59.52
C ASP A 170 17.37 -41.22 -60.30
N THR A 171 17.01 -42.36 -59.70
CA THR A 171 16.97 -43.65 -60.40
C THR A 171 15.99 -43.59 -61.57
N CYS A 172 14.73 -43.21 -61.32
CA CYS A 172 13.73 -43.09 -62.36
C CYS A 172 13.85 -41.77 -63.15
N HIS A 173 14.16 -40.64 -62.50
CA HIS A 173 14.25 -39.35 -63.18
C HIS A 173 15.40 -39.28 -64.20
N ARG A 174 16.47 -40.08 -64.05
CA ARG A 174 17.51 -40.20 -65.08
C ARG A 174 17.06 -40.97 -66.32
N GLU A 175 16.17 -41.95 -66.16
CA GLU A 175 15.67 -42.78 -67.25
C GLU A 175 14.51 -42.09 -67.99
N LEU A 176 13.58 -41.51 -67.24
CA LEU A 176 12.36 -40.89 -67.78
C LEU A 176 12.58 -39.45 -68.25
N VAL A 177 13.66 -38.80 -67.78
CA VAL A 177 14.05 -37.40 -68.10
C VAL A 177 12.86 -36.42 -68.08
N PRO A 178 12.13 -36.33 -66.96
CA PRO A 178 11.02 -35.39 -66.84
C PRO A 178 11.50 -33.93 -66.92
N GLU A 179 10.66 -33.03 -67.43
CA GLU A 179 10.93 -31.58 -67.51
C GLU A 179 10.84 -30.88 -66.14
N VAL A 180 11.68 -31.30 -65.19
CA VAL A 180 11.76 -30.74 -63.84
C VAL A 180 13.21 -30.49 -63.45
N ALA A 181 13.43 -29.55 -62.53
CA ALA A 181 14.75 -29.30 -61.98
C ALA A 181 15.26 -30.53 -61.21
N ARG A 182 16.58 -30.74 -61.21
CA ARG A 182 17.20 -31.76 -60.35
C ARG A 182 16.95 -31.41 -58.89
N ILE A 183 16.56 -32.43 -58.13
CA ILE A 183 16.31 -32.32 -56.69
C ILE A 183 17.66 -32.13 -56.00
N ASN A 184 17.73 -31.21 -55.03
CA ASN A 184 18.91 -31.06 -54.19
C ASN A 184 19.03 -32.32 -53.31
N PRO A 185 20.15 -33.06 -53.35
CA PRO A 185 20.31 -34.27 -52.56
C PRO A 185 20.47 -34.01 -51.05
N VAL A 186 20.58 -32.75 -50.63
CA VAL A 186 20.73 -32.35 -49.23
C VAL A 186 19.59 -31.41 -48.84
N TYR A 187 19.05 -31.63 -47.64
CA TYR A 187 18.07 -30.74 -47.04
C TYR A 187 18.65 -29.34 -46.80
N LEU A 188 18.00 -28.32 -47.38
CA LEU A 188 18.32 -26.92 -47.12
C LEU A 188 17.53 -26.45 -45.89
N PRO A 189 18.19 -25.97 -44.82
CA PRO A 189 17.52 -25.54 -43.60
C PRO A 189 16.86 -24.16 -43.76
N LEU A 190 15.79 -24.13 -44.53
CA LEU A 190 14.95 -22.96 -44.75
C LEU A 190 13.87 -22.94 -43.68
N LEU A 191 14.02 -22.07 -42.68
CA LEU A 191 12.98 -21.80 -41.70
C LEU A 191 12.07 -20.66 -42.20
N PRO A 192 10.74 -20.83 -42.16
CA PRO A 192 9.83 -19.75 -42.49
C PRO A 192 10.05 -18.60 -41.50
N ALA A 193 10.00 -17.36 -42.01
CA ALA A 193 10.00 -16.19 -41.15
C ALA A 193 8.75 -16.22 -40.24
N PRO A 194 8.88 -16.03 -38.92
CA PRO A 194 7.73 -16.00 -38.04
C PRO A 194 6.83 -14.83 -38.40
N GLU A 195 5.51 -15.04 -38.34
CA GLU A 195 4.57 -13.92 -38.42
C GLU A 195 4.79 -12.96 -37.26
N PRO A 196 4.79 -11.64 -37.50
CA PRO A 196 4.99 -10.64 -36.46
C PRO A 196 3.87 -10.70 -35.41
N ARG A 197 4.25 -10.66 -34.14
CA ARG A 197 3.33 -10.55 -32.99
C ARG A 197 3.38 -9.11 -32.42
N PRO A 198 2.36 -8.69 -31.63
CA PRO A 198 2.39 -7.40 -30.98
C PRO A 198 3.64 -7.24 -30.11
N GLU A 199 4.26 -6.06 -30.15
CA GLU A 199 5.27 -5.66 -29.16
C GLU A 199 4.58 -5.51 -27.81
N LEU A 200 4.71 -6.53 -26.96
CA LEU A 200 4.12 -6.56 -25.63
C LEU A 200 5.16 -7.04 -24.63
N SER A 201 5.41 -6.21 -23.61
CA SER A 201 6.26 -6.54 -22.47
C SER A 201 5.41 -6.70 -21.22
N ILE A 202 5.60 -7.81 -20.51
CA ILE A 202 4.92 -8.15 -19.26
C ILE A 202 5.94 -8.09 -18.13
N ASP A 203 5.86 -7.07 -17.28
CA ASP A 203 6.69 -6.97 -16.07
C ASP A 203 6.03 -7.75 -14.93
N LEU A 204 6.64 -8.86 -14.50
CA LEU A 204 6.09 -9.71 -13.43
C LEU A 204 6.38 -9.18 -12.01
N GLY A 205 7.28 -8.20 -11.86
CA GLY A 205 7.56 -7.55 -10.57
C GLY A 205 6.74 -6.29 -10.32
N ALA A 206 6.08 -5.76 -11.34
CA ALA A 206 5.13 -4.67 -11.18
C ALA A 206 3.87 -5.11 -10.42
N PRO A 207 3.17 -4.19 -9.71
CA PRO A 207 1.86 -4.46 -9.13
C PRO A 207 0.92 -5.08 -10.14
N VAL A 208 0.12 -6.06 -9.69
CA VAL A 208 -0.69 -6.85 -10.61
C VAL A 208 -1.67 -5.95 -11.38
N SER A 209 -1.75 -6.15 -12.70
CA SER A 209 -2.62 -5.41 -13.62
C SER A 209 -3.16 -6.30 -14.73
N ALA A 210 -4.27 -5.89 -15.35
CA ALA A 210 -4.90 -6.64 -16.43
C ALA A 210 -3.96 -6.90 -17.62
N GLY A 211 -3.03 -5.97 -17.90
CA GLY A 211 -2.06 -6.09 -19.00
C GLY A 211 -1.12 -7.29 -18.87
N GLN A 212 -0.90 -7.80 -17.66
CA GLN A 212 -0.06 -8.98 -17.43
C GLN A 212 -0.79 -10.30 -17.73
N CYS A 213 -2.13 -10.28 -17.77
CA CYS A 213 -2.93 -11.50 -17.85
C CYS A 213 -3.63 -11.63 -19.20
N LEU A 214 -4.25 -10.55 -19.70
CA LEU A 214 -5.23 -10.60 -20.79
C LEU A 214 -4.66 -11.07 -22.14
N TYR A 215 -3.35 -10.95 -22.35
CA TYR A 215 -2.71 -11.53 -23.53
C TYR A 215 -2.78 -13.06 -23.53
N CYS A 216 -2.53 -13.68 -22.37
CA CYS A 216 -2.53 -15.13 -22.20
C CYS A 216 -3.93 -15.68 -21.83
N HIS A 217 -4.69 -14.92 -21.05
CA HIS A 217 -6.00 -15.28 -20.52
C HIS A 217 -7.08 -14.35 -21.09
N ARG A 218 -7.68 -14.73 -22.23
CA ARG A 218 -8.83 -14.00 -22.81
C ARG A 218 -10.09 -14.09 -21.95
N ASP A 219 -10.19 -15.16 -21.17
CA ASP A 219 -11.21 -15.36 -20.15
C ASP A 219 -10.51 -15.71 -18.84
N ILE A 220 -10.45 -14.74 -17.93
CA ILE A 220 -9.81 -14.86 -16.61
C ILE A 220 -10.70 -15.61 -15.60
N ASP A 221 -11.99 -15.78 -15.91
CA ASP A 221 -12.96 -16.47 -15.06
C ASP A 221 -13.09 -17.97 -15.39
N ARG A 222 -12.61 -18.41 -16.56
CA ARG A 222 -12.62 -19.81 -17.02
C ARG A 222 -12.13 -20.82 -15.97
N PHE A 223 -11.16 -20.44 -15.14
CA PHE A 223 -10.50 -21.32 -14.17
C PHE A 223 -11.29 -21.49 -12.87
N VAL A 224 -12.27 -20.62 -12.59
CA VAL A 224 -13.12 -20.72 -11.40
C VAL A 224 -14.14 -21.87 -11.54
N ALA A 225 -14.37 -22.34 -12.76
CA ALA A 225 -15.38 -23.36 -13.11
C ALA A 225 -15.13 -24.77 -12.53
N GLU A 226 -14.02 -25.05 -11.83
CA GLU A 226 -13.79 -26.33 -11.15
C GLU A 226 -14.65 -26.53 -9.88
N GLY A 227 -15.60 -25.63 -9.60
CA GLY A 227 -16.74 -25.87 -8.69
C GLY A 227 -16.45 -25.75 -7.19
N ARG A 228 -15.25 -25.29 -6.80
CA ARG A 228 -14.88 -25.13 -5.38
C ARG A 228 -15.38 -23.83 -4.77
N ILE A 229 -15.39 -22.75 -5.55
CA ILE A 229 -15.91 -21.44 -5.15
C ILE A 229 -16.68 -20.78 -6.31
N ILE A 230 -17.62 -19.91 -5.97
CA ILE A 230 -18.39 -19.05 -6.86
C ILE A 230 -17.68 -17.69 -6.84
N PHE A 231 -16.94 -17.37 -7.89
CA PHE A 231 -16.23 -16.11 -8.03
C PHE A 231 -16.24 -15.65 -9.49
N VAL A 232 -16.42 -14.35 -9.70
CA VAL A 232 -16.40 -13.72 -11.03
C VAL A 232 -15.64 -12.40 -10.92
N HIS A 233 -14.66 -12.16 -11.78
CA HIS A 233 -13.88 -10.93 -11.76
C HIS A 233 -14.75 -9.72 -12.10
N GLN A 234 -15.69 -9.84 -13.04
CA GLN A 234 -16.53 -8.72 -13.50
C GLN A 234 -17.22 -7.96 -12.36
N VAL A 235 -17.86 -8.66 -11.41
CA VAL A 235 -18.60 -8.00 -10.31
C VAL A 235 -17.69 -7.22 -9.34
N HIS A 236 -16.40 -7.53 -9.32
CA HIS A 236 -15.39 -6.82 -8.54
C HIS A 236 -14.78 -5.68 -9.35
N LEU A 237 -14.53 -5.89 -10.64
CA LEU A 237 -13.97 -4.88 -11.54
C LEU A 237 -14.95 -3.72 -11.78
N GLU A 238 -16.26 -3.96 -11.78
CA GLU A 238 -17.30 -2.91 -11.85
C GLU A 238 -17.25 -1.92 -10.67
N ARG A 239 -16.55 -2.27 -9.59
CA ARG A 239 -16.33 -1.41 -8.42
C ARG A 239 -14.94 -0.76 -8.41
N ASP A 240 -14.22 -0.82 -9.53
CA ASP A 240 -12.86 -0.26 -9.71
C ASP A 240 -11.82 -0.80 -8.71
N TYR A 241 -12.02 -2.02 -8.21
CA TYR A 241 -11.01 -2.66 -7.34
C TYR A 241 -9.74 -2.93 -8.13
N GLN A 242 -8.60 -2.50 -7.57
CA GLN A 242 -7.30 -2.72 -8.17
C GLN A 242 -6.92 -4.20 -8.10
N CYS A 243 -6.32 -4.72 -9.17
CA CYS A 243 -5.96 -6.15 -9.24
C CYS A 243 -5.00 -6.54 -8.09
N ALA A 244 -4.09 -5.63 -7.74
CA ALA A 244 -3.15 -5.78 -6.62
C ALA A 244 -3.83 -5.89 -5.23
N SER A 245 -5.09 -5.46 -5.09
CA SER A 245 -5.85 -5.59 -3.84
C SER A 245 -6.18 -7.05 -3.52
N CYS A 246 -6.37 -7.88 -4.55
CA CYS A 246 -6.62 -9.31 -4.40
C CYS A 246 -5.37 -10.14 -4.69
N HIS A 247 -4.56 -9.73 -5.66
CA HIS A 247 -3.34 -10.42 -6.06
C HIS A 247 -2.09 -9.62 -5.61
N PRO A 248 -1.57 -9.86 -4.40
CA PRO A 248 -0.37 -9.18 -3.90
C PRO A 248 0.89 -9.46 -4.73
N SER A 249 0.87 -10.53 -5.51
CA SER A 249 1.90 -10.90 -6.47
C SER A 249 1.27 -11.60 -7.66
N THR A 250 2.01 -11.66 -8.78
CA THR A 250 1.64 -12.44 -9.96
C THR A 250 1.19 -13.85 -9.56
N PRO A 251 -0.01 -14.30 -10.00
CA PRO A 251 -0.54 -15.60 -9.59
C PRO A 251 0.31 -16.79 -10.04
N HIS A 252 0.99 -16.68 -11.18
CA HIS A 252 1.87 -17.74 -11.66
C HIS A 252 3.18 -17.77 -10.89
N THR A 253 3.57 -18.96 -10.43
CA THR A 253 4.87 -19.25 -9.85
C THR A 253 5.54 -20.38 -10.66
N PRO A 254 6.85 -20.60 -10.51
CA PRO A 254 7.53 -21.72 -11.18
C PRO A 254 6.97 -23.11 -10.84
N THR A 255 6.26 -23.23 -9.73
CA THR A 255 5.74 -24.51 -9.20
C THR A 255 4.22 -24.65 -9.31
N GLY A 256 3.51 -23.63 -9.79
CA GLY A 256 2.07 -23.67 -9.98
C GLY A 256 1.41 -22.29 -9.96
N THR A 257 0.13 -22.26 -9.61
CA THR A 257 -0.63 -21.02 -9.51
C THR A 257 -0.97 -20.74 -8.04
N ARG A 258 -0.53 -19.60 -7.52
CA ARG A 258 -0.96 -19.08 -6.23
C ARG A 258 -2.41 -18.64 -6.33
N VAL A 259 -3.28 -19.39 -5.67
CA VAL A 259 -4.68 -19.01 -5.46
C VAL A 259 -4.80 -18.09 -4.24
N ASN A 260 -5.79 -17.20 -4.25
CA ASN A 260 -6.07 -16.35 -3.10
C ASN A 260 -6.66 -17.19 -1.97
N THR A 261 -6.39 -16.79 -0.74
CA THR A 261 -6.93 -17.43 0.46
C THR A 261 -8.25 -16.79 0.86
N MET A 262 -9.03 -17.47 1.71
CA MET A 262 -10.25 -16.88 2.29
C MET A 262 -9.96 -15.58 3.06
N ALA A 263 -8.80 -15.51 3.72
CA ALA A 263 -8.36 -14.31 4.42
C ALA A 263 -8.18 -13.11 3.48
N ASP A 264 -7.79 -13.33 2.22
CA ASP A 264 -7.70 -12.26 1.22
C ASP A 264 -9.07 -11.70 0.86
N CYS A 265 -10.11 -12.54 0.81
CA CYS A 265 -11.50 -12.12 0.57
C CYS A 265 -12.08 -11.34 1.76
N TYR A 266 -11.81 -11.80 2.99
CA TYR A 266 -12.35 -11.24 4.23
C TYR A 266 -11.71 -9.89 4.63
N ARG A 267 -10.77 -9.37 3.83
CA ARG A 267 -10.34 -7.97 3.93
C ARG A 267 -11.47 -7.00 3.61
N CYS A 268 -12.40 -7.41 2.75
CA CYS A 268 -13.57 -6.63 2.36
C CYS A 268 -14.88 -7.34 2.73
N HIS A 269 -14.95 -8.67 2.61
CA HIS A 269 -16.11 -9.45 3.05
C HIS A 269 -16.16 -9.52 4.57
N SER A 270 -17.35 -9.36 5.16
CA SER A 270 -17.57 -9.18 6.62
C SER A 270 -17.05 -7.86 7.23
N LEU A 271 -16.38 -7.01 6.44
CA LEU A 271 -16.01 -5.67 6.89
C LEU A 271 -17.25 -4.78 6.97
N ASN A 272 -17.48 -4.19 8.14
CA ASN A 272 -18.59 -3.26 8.38
C ASN A 272 -18.05 -1.85 8.60
N HIS A 273 -18.46 -0.92 7.75
CA HIS A 273 -18.14 0.50 7.89
C HIS A 273 -19.17 1.18 8.80
N ALA A 274 -18.70 1.82 9.87
CA ALA A 274 -19.56 2.59 10.77
C ALA A 274 -20.34 3.64 9.97
N GLY A 275 -21.67 3.47 9.89
CA GLY A 275 -22.58 4.36 9.17
C GLY A 275 -22.84 4.03 7.69
N GLN A 276 -22.11 3.08 7.07
CA GLN A 276 -22.34 2.64 5.69
C GLN A 276 -22.73 1.16 5.57
N GLY A 277 -22.61 0.40 6.66
CA GLY A 277 -22.99 -1.01 6.70
C GLY A 277 -21.90 -1.94 6.15
N LEU A 278 -22.29 -3.17 5.84
CA LEU A 278 -21.37 -4.17 5.28
C LEU A 278 -20.88 -3.76 3.89
N VAL A 279 -19.56 -3.85 3.69
CA VAL A 279 -18.90 -3.60 2.40
C VAL A 279 -19.26 -4.68 1.39
N ALA A 280 -19.24 -5.94 1.82
CA ALA A 280 -19.65 -7.09 1.02
C ALA A 280 -20.24 -8.18 1.91
N THR A 281 -21.09 -9.04 1.33
CA THR A 281 -21.77 -10.12 2.05
C THR A 281 -20.78 -11.03 2.78
N GLU A 282 -21.16 -11.48 3.97
CA GLU A 282 -20.43 -12.51 4.73
C GLU A 282 -21.08 -13.90 4.60
N GLU A 283 -22.11 -14.04 3.77
CA GLU A 283 -22.81 -15.31 3.56
C GLU A 283 -21.90 -16.32 2.87
N CYS A 284 -21.64 -17.45 3.54
CA CYS A 284 -20.74 -18.48 3.04
C CYS A 284 -21.18 -19.01 1.67
N ILE A 285 -22.49 -19.15 1.44
CA ILE A 285 -23.07 -19.68 0.20
C ILE A 285 -22.97 -18.72 -0.99
N ALA A 286 -22.60 -17.46 -0.76
CA ALA A 286 -22.32 -16.52 -1.84
C ALA A 286 -21.03 -16.90 -2.58
N CYS A 287 -20.10 -17.57 -1.88
CA CYS A 287 -18.81 -18.00 -2.41
C CYS A 287 -18.66 -19.52 -2.45
N HIS A 288 -19.30 -20.28 -1.57
CA HIS A 288 -19.19 -21.74 -1.52
C HIS A 288 -20.43 -22.39 -2.11
N THR A 289 -20.22 -23.40 -2.96
CA THR A 289 -21.34 -24.21 -3.43
C THR A 289 -21.90 -25.02 -2.25
N PRO A 290 -23.20 -25.39 -2.25
CA PRO A 290 -23.78 -26.21 -1.19
C PRO A 290 -23.11 -27.58 -0.99
N ALA A 291 -22.35 -28.05 -1.98
CA ALA A 291 -21.60 -29.30 -1.93
C ALA A 291 -20.26 -29.18 -1.18
N PHE A 292 -19.80 -27.95 -0.88
CA PHE A 292 -18.55 -27.72 -0.17
C PHE A 292 -18.74 -27.92 1.34
N ASP A 293 -17.98 -28.85 1.93
CA ASP A 293 -17.97 -29.02 3.38
C ASP A 293 -17.15 -27.91 4.03
N LEU A 294 -17.86 -26.91 4.57
CA LEU A 294 -17.26 -25.78 5.27
C LEU A 294 -16.58 -26.18 6.58
N LYS A 295 -16.85 -27.37 7.12
CA LYS A 295 -16.28 -27.83 8.38
C LYS A 295 -14.90 -28.45 8.14
N PRO A 296 -13.81 -27.84 8.63
CA PRO A 296 -12.49 -28.46 8.54
C PRO A 296 -12.46 -29.83 9.21
N VAL A 297 -11.70 -30.77 8.63
CA VAL A 297 -11.53 -32.15 9.14
C VAL A 297 -11.05 -32.17 10.60
N ALA A 298 -10.32 -31.14 11.03
CA ALA A 298 -9.83 -30.99 12.39
C ALA A 298 -10.93 -30.75 13.44
N HIS A 299 -12.17 -30.41 13.05
CA HIS A 299 -13.29 -30.14 13.97
C HIS A 299 -13.86 -31.42 14.63
N THR A 300 -13.03 -32.02 15.47
CA THR A 300 -13.34 -33.17 16.32
C THR A 300 -13.69 -32.69 17.74
N PRO A 301 -14.41 -33.49 18.55
CA PRO A 301 -14.68 -33.15 19.94
C PRO A 301 -13.41 -32.91 20.78
N ALA A 302 -12.33 -33.63 20.48
CA ALA A 302 -11.04 -33.46 21.14
C ALA A 302 -10.40 -32.09 20.80
N PHE A 303 -10.49 -31.69 19.53
CA PHE A 303 -10.01 -30.38 19.09
C PHE A 303 -10.76 -29.24 19.78
N GLU A 304 -12.10 -29.29 19.79
CA GLU A 304 -12.92 -28.28 20.48
C GLU A 304 -12.59 -28.23 21.98
N ALA A 305 -12.43 -29.37 22.63
CA ALA A 305 -12.21 -29.41 24.06
C ALA A 305 -10.79 -28.98 24.50
N ARG A 306 -9.76 -29.28 23.69
CA ARG A 306 -8.36 -29.16 24.12
C ARG A 306 -7.39 -28.69 23.04
N ASP A 307 -7.48 -29.22 21.83
CA ASP A 307 -6.38 -29.07 20.87
C ASP A 307 -6.42 -27.76 20.06
N HIS A 308 -7.53 -27.03 20.08
CA HIS A 308 -7.67 -25.77 19.35
C HIS A 308 -6.76 -24.65 19.87
N GLY A 309 -6.30 -24.71 21.13
CA GLY A 309 -5.43 -23.67 21.70
C GLY A 309 -4.11 -23.51 20.94
N GLY A 310 -3.53 -24.61 20.42
CA GLY A 310 -2.34 -24.56 19.58
C GLY A 310 -2.61 -23.91 18.22
N ALA A 311 -3.73 -24.24 17.59
CA ALA A 311 -4.14 -23.67 16.31
C ALA A 311 -4.47 -22.17 16.42
N VAL A 312 -5.13 -21.75 17.50
CA VAL A 312 -5.41 -20.33 17.77
C VAL A 312 -4.12 -19.55 18.03
N ALA A 313 -3.14 -20.12 18.72
CA ALA A 313 -1.85 -19.46 18.94
C ALA A 313 -1.03 -19.29 17.65
N GLU A 314 -1.25 -20.14 16.65
CA GLU A 314 -0.60 -20.04 15.34
C GLU A 314 -1.29 -19.01 14.43
N ASP A 315 -2.62 -19.07 14.30
CA ASP A 315 -3.41 -18.14 13.50
C ASP A 315 -4.87 -18.06 14.01
N GLU A 316 -5.11 -17.16 14.97
CA GLU A 316 -6.48 -16.91 15.47
C GLU A 316 -7.39 -16.29 14.40
N ALA A 317 -6.83 -15.49 13.49
CA ALA A 317 -7.60 -14.76 12.48
C ALA A 317 -8.30 -15.74 11.54
N TYR A 318 -7.66 -16.87 11.23
CA TYR A 318 -8.27 -17.96 10.49
C TYR A 318 -9.58 -18.47 11.13
N CYS A 319 -9.61 -18.64 12.46
CA CYS A 319 -10.79 -19.12 13.18
C CYS A 319 -11.93 -18.10 13.12
N THR A 320 -11.58 -16.82 13.21
CA THR A 320 -12.56 -15.71 13.20
C THR A 320 -13.25 -15.45 11.86
N LEU A 321 -12.74 -16.06 10.78
CA LEU A 321 -13.42 -16.08 9.47
C LEU A 321 -14.81 -16.75 9.58
N CYS A 322 -14.92 -17.78 10.42
CA CYS A 322 -16.17 -18.54 10.60
C CYS A 322 -16.81 -18.30 11.99
N HIS A 323 -15.99 -18.12 13.02
CA HIS A 323 -16.46 -18.02 14.41
C HIS A 323 -16.39 -16.57 14.93
N LYS A 324 -17.55 -16.00 15.29
CA LYS A 324 -17.61 -14.66 15.89
C LYS A 324 -17.38 -14.74 17.41
N SER A 325 -17.02 -13.61 18.04
CA SER A 325 -16.76 -13.48 19.49
C SER A 325 -17.70 -14.29 20.41
N PRO A 326 -19.04 -14.28 20.21
CA PRO A 326 -19.97 -15.08 21.01
C PRO A 326 -19.64 -16.58 21.10
N PHE A 327 -19.06 -17.16 20.03
CA PHE A 327 -18.65 -18.56 20.00
C PHE A 327 -17.51 -18.84 20.98
N CYS A 328 -16.47 -17.99 20.98
CA CYS A 328 -15.31 -18.14 21.84
C CYS A 328 -15.69 -17.92 23.31
N VAL A 329 -16.42 -16.83 23.59
CA VAL A 329 -16.75 -16.46 24.97
C VAL A 329 -17.69 -17.45 25.66
N ALA A 330 -18.55 -18.17 24.91
CA ALA A 330 -19.45 -19.16 25.50
C ALA A 330 -18.69 -20.26 26.28
N CYS A 331 -17.54 -20.71 25.75
CA CYS A 331 -16.66 -21.64 26.47
C CYS A 331 -15.70 -20.91 27.41
N HIS A 332 -15.01 -19.87 26.94
CA HIS A 332 -13.95 -19.19 27.71
C HIS A 332 -14.47 -18.39 28.90
N ARG A 333 -15.78 -18.10 28.98
CA ARG A 333 -16.48 -17.56 30.16
C ARG A 333 -17.25 -18.61 30.94
N ALA A 334 -16.97 -19.89 30.71
CA ALA A 334 -17.62 -21.01 31.40
C ALA A 334 -19.16 -21.02 31.31
N GLN A 335 -19.73 -20.53 30.19
CA GLN A 335 -21.19 -20.42 30.00
C GLN A 335 -21.81 -21.69 29.40
N ARG A 336 -21.00 -22.61 28.85
CA ARG A 336 -21.45 -23.90 28.31
C ARG A 336 -20.48 -25.03 28.67
N PRO A 337 -20.94 -26.29 28.75
CA PRO A 337 -20.07 -27.45 28.97
C PRO A 337 -19.18 -27.74 27.75
N LEU A 338 -18.04 -28.38 27.96
CA LEU A 338 -17.14 -28.82 26.88
C LEU A 338 -17.68 -30.08 26.18
N ALA A 339 -17.33 -30.26 24.90
CA ALA A 339 -17.78 -31.38 24.08
C ALA A 339 -17.32 -32.75 24.60
N ASP A 340 -16.22 -32.81 25.35
CA ASP A 340 -15.69 -34.03 25.98
C ASP A 340 -16.28 -34.30 27.38
N GLY A 341 -17.22 -33.47 27.85
CA GLY A 341 -17.84 -33.57 29.17
C GLY A 341 -16.98 -33.06 30.33
N SER A 342 -15.82 -32.46 30.07
CA SER A 342 -15.01 -31.82 31.10
C SER A 342 -15.67 -30.53 31.65
N PRO A 343 -15.36 -30.12 32.89
CA PRO A 343 -16.03 -28.97 33.52
C PRO A 343 -15.66 -27.65 32.81
N PRO A 344 -16.60 -26.70 32.71
CA PRO A 344 -16.38 -25.44 32.02
C PRO A 344 -15.27 -24.63 32.71
N ARG A 345 -14.39 -24.02 31.93
CA ARG A 345 -13.22 -23.30 32.44
C ARG A 345 -13.27 -21.83 32.05
N TRP A 346 -13.08 -20.96 33.03
CA TRP A 346 -12.87 -19.53 32.77
C TRP A 346 -11.41 -19.32 32.31
N ILE A 347 -11.23 -18.77 31.12
CA ILE A 347 -9.93 -18.52 30.50
C ILE A 347 -9.90 -17.06 30.07
N VAL A 348 -9.03 -16.28 30.71
CA VAL A 348 -8.70 -14.91 30.34
C VAL A 348 -7.24 -14.91 29.90
N PRO A 349 -6.89 -14.24 28.78
CA PRO A 349 -5.50 -14.10 28.38
C PRO A 349 -4.63 -13.53 29.51
N GLU A 350 -3.41 -14.03 29.67
CA GLU A 350 -2.55 -13.69 30.81
C GLU A 350 -2.27 -12.18 30.90
N ASP A 351 -2.11 -11.52 29.76
CA ASP A 351 -1.91 -10.08 29.64
C ASP A 351 -3.11 -9.23 30.09
N HIS A 352 -4.32 -9.81 30.17
CA HIS A 352 -5.53 -9.14 30.67
C HIS A 352 -5.70 -9.25 32.19
N THR A 353 -4.84 -10.01 32.88
CA THR A 353 -4.88 -10.18 34.34
C THR A 353 -3.93 -9.25 35.09
N ASP A 354 -3.07 -8.53 34.35
CA ASP A 354 -2.10 -7.59 34.91
C ASP A 354 -2.73 -6.19 35.15
N ALA A 355 -2.42 -5.57 36.29
CA ALA A 355 -2.79 -4.20 36.60
C ALA A 355 -2.25 -3.18 35.59
N VAL A 356 -1.16 -3.52 34.89
CA VAL A 356 -0.56 -2.69 33.82
C VAL A 356 -1.38 -2.71 32.52
N TRP A 357 -2.31 -3.66 32.34
CA TRP A 357 -3.13 -3.74 31.12
C TRP A 357 -3.89 -2.44 30.84
N LEU A 358 -4.41 -1.77 31.87
CA LEU A 358 -5.14 -0.49 31.72
C LEU A 358 -4.29 0.60 31.06
N SER A 359 -2.97 0.64 31.28
CA SER A 359 -2.09 1.63 30.65
C SER A 359 -1.59 1.22 29.25
N GLN A 360 -1.75 -0.05 28.85
CA GLN A 360 -1.21 -0.59 27.60
C GLN A 360 -2.27 -0.98 26.56
N HIS A 361 -3.53 -1.25 26.96
CA HIS A 361 -4.57 -1.70 26.04
C HIS A 361 -4.94 -0.64 24.98
N GLY A 362 -4.98 0.64 25.36
CA GLY A 362 -5.28 1.75 24.46
C GLY A 362 -4.24 1.93 23.33
N PRO A 363 -2.95 2.11 23.66
CA PRO A 363 -1.89 2.14 22.65
C PRO A 363 -1.88 0.91 21.74
N ARG A 364 -2.04 -0.30 22.31
CA ARG A 364 -2.15 -1.53 21.51
C ARG A 364 -3.33 -1.54 20.54
N PHE A 365 -4.50 -1.04 20.96
CA PHE A 365 -5.65 -0.90 20.08
C PHE A 365 -5.38 0.08 18.93
N LEU A 366 -4.77 1.23 19.22
CA LEU A 366 -4.44 2.26 18.22
C LEU A 366 -3.39 1.76 17.21
N ASP A 367 -2.40 1.01 17.70
CA ASP A 367 -1.37 0.37 16.87
C ASP A 367 -1.92 -0.84 16.10
N ARG A 368 -3.19 -1.21 16.31
CA ARG A 368 -3.82 -2.43 15.79
C ARG A 368 -3.03 -3.69 16.18
N ALA A 369 -2.35 -3.62 17.32
CA ALA A 369 -1.54 -4.67 17.91
C ALA A 369 -2.43 -5.55 18.78
N GLY A 370 -3.02 -6.59 18.17
CA GLY A 370 -3.89 -7.57 18.83
C GLY A 370 -5.28 -7.65 18.21
N THR A 371 -5.96 -8.76 18.47
CA THR A 371 -7.29 -9.11 17.94
C THR A 371 -8.36 -9.03 19.04
N CYS A 372 -8.46 -7.88 19.69
CA CYS A 372 -9.42 -7.66 20.77
C CYS A 372 -10.85 -8.06 20.36
N TRP A 373 -11.20 -7.78 19.09
CA TRP A 373 -12.50 -8.07 18.50
C TRP A 373 -12.81 -9.57 18.36
N ALA A 374 -11.79 -10.45 18.41
CA ALA A 374 -11.98 -11.90 18.37
C ALA A 374 -12.73 -12.41 19.60
N CYS A 375 -12.56 -11.73 20.74
CA CYS A 375 -13.25 -12.05 22.00
C CYS A 375 -14.24 -10.97 22.43
N HIS A 376 -14.04 -9.70 22.03
CA HIS A 376 -14.87 -8.57 22.43
C HIS A 376 -15.70 -8.02 21.26
N ASP A 377 -16.94 -7.64 21.53
CA ASP A 377 -17.82 -6.94 20.60
C ASP A 377 -17.99 -5.46 20.99
N SER A 378 -18.69 -4.65 20.17
CA SER A 378 -18.93 -3.22 20.47
C SER A 378 -19.55 -3.01 21.87
N PRO A 379 -20.59 -3.78 22.26
CA PRO A 379 -21.13 -3.69 23.63
C PRO A 379 -20.10 -3.98 24.73
N SER A 380 -19.08 -4.81 24.45
CA SER A 380 -18.01 -5.08 25.40
C SER A 380 -17.10 -3.89 25.65
N CYS A 381 -16.81 -3.11 24.61
CA CYS A 381 -16.01 -1.89 24.70
C CYS A 381 -16.81 -0.77 25.40
N GLU A 382 -18.10 -0.65 25.07
CA GLU A 382 -19.01 0.37 25.61
C GLU A 382 -19.23 0.26 27.13
N ARG A 383 -18.95 -0.91 27.74
CA ARG A 383 -18.96 -1.04 29.21
C ARG A 383 -17.96 -0.12 29.90
N CYS A 384 -16.86 0.23 29.23
CA CYS A 384 -15.84 1.12 29.76
C CYS A 384 -15.66 2.41 28.94
N HIS A 385 -15.88 2.35 27.63
CA HIS A 385 -15.74 3.49 26.71
C HIS A 385 -17.12 4.09 26.39
N GLN A 386 -17.69 4.84 27.34
CA GLN A 386 -18.95 5.55 27.11
C GLN A 386 -18.71 6.91 26.43
N THR A 387 -17.58 7.57 26.74
CA THR A 387 -17.08 8.72 25.99
C THR A 387 -16.16 8.28 24.82
N PRO A 388 -16.16 8.97 23.67
CA PRO A 388 -15.26 8.69 22.55
C PRO A 388 -13.77 8.73 22.94
N MET A 389 -13.02 7.70 22.52
CA MET A 389 -11.60 7.52 22.79
C MET A 389 -10.79 7.33 21.49
N PRO A 390 -9.58 7.92 21.37
CA PRO A 390 -9.01 8.95 22.24
C PRO A 390 -9.92 10.18 22.33
N HIS A 391 -9.93 10.87 23.48
CA HIS A 391 -10.72 12.08 23.61
C HIS A 391 -10.41 13.05 22.46
N PRO A 392 -11.43 13.65 21.81
CA PRO A 392 -11.21 14.64 20.75
C PRO A 392 -10.31 15.80 21.21
N GLY A 393 -9.59 16.45 20.29
CA GLY A 393 -8.70 17.56 20.64
C GLY A 393 -9.42 18.76 21.28
N GLU A 394 -10.70 18.93 20.97
CA GLU A 394 -11.61 19.91 21.55
C GLU A 394 -12.39 19.40 22.78
N TRP A 395 -12.11 18.19 23.27
CA TRP A 395 -12.83 17.57 24.39
C TRP A 395 -12.84 18.47 25.62
N LEU A 396 -11.71 19.06 26.02
CA LEU A 396 -11.65 19.99 27.16
C LEU A 396 -12.67 21.13 27.09
N ARG A 397 -12.99 21.63 25.88
CA ARG A 397 -13.97 22.71 25.67
C ARG A 397 -15.42 22.22 25.66
N SER A 398 -15.63 20.92 25.41
CA SER A 398 -16.94 20.32 25.15
C SER A 398 -17.29 19.17 26.09
N HIS A 399 -16.43 18.83 27.06
CA HIS A 399 -16.58 17.65 27.92
C HIS A 399 -17.86 17.67 28.77
N ALA A 400 -18.38 18.85 29.12
CA ALA A 400 -19.67 19.01 29.78
C ALA A 400 -20.87 18.51 28.93
N ALA A 401 -20.74 18.48 27.60
CA ALA A 401 -21.77 17.92 26.72
C ALA A 401 -21.81 16.39 26.74
N TYR A 402 -20.80 15.75 27.33
CA TYR A 402 -20.67 14.29 27.47
C TYR A 402 -20.98 13.82 28.91
N GLU A 403 -21.50 14.69 29.78
CA GLU A 403 -21.81 14.34 31.18
C GLU A 403 -22.86 13.19 31.23
N PRO A 404 -22.54 12.05 31.88
CA PRO A 404 -23.43 10.90 31.88
C PRO A 404 -24.74 11.19 32.64
N PRO A 405 -25.88 10.61 32.23
CA PRO A 405 -27.13 10.73 32.97
C PRO A 405 -27.04 10.27 34.42
N ASP A 406 -26.16 9.28 34.69
CA ASP A 406 -25.96 8.63 35.99
C ASP A 406 -24.75 9.20 36.77
N GLY A 407 -24.16 10.29 36.28
CA GLY A 407 -23.07 11.03 36.92
C GLY A 407 -21.66 10.53 36.59
N MET A 408 -20.66 11.24 37.10
CA MET A 408 -19.24 11.09 36.73
C MET A 408 -18.63 9.70 37.03
N GLU A 409 -19.23 8.96 37.96
CA GLU A 409 -18.76 7.64 38.40
C GLU A 409 -18.93 6.55 37.33
N SER A 410 -19.93 6.69 36.44
CA SER A 410 -20.27 5.66 35.46
C SER A 410 -19.44 5.71 34.17
N ASP A 411 -18.75 6.83 33.90
CA ASP A 411 -17.98 7.07 32.67
C ASP A 411 -16.53 7.47 33.00
N CYS A 412 -16.34 8.67 33.56
CA CYS A 412 -15.00 9.24 33.77
C CYS A 412 -14.17 8.44 34.78
N SER A 413 -14.80 8.02 35.89
CA SER A 413 -14.13 7.27 36.96
C SER A 413 -13.85 5.82 36.60
N VAL A 414 -14.32 5.32 35.45
CA VAL A 414 -13.93 4.00 34.93
C VAL A 414 -12.42 3.97 34.65
N CYS A 415 -11.90 5.05 34.06
CA CYS A 415 -10.49 5.18 33.68
C CYS A 415 -9.70 6.14 34.58
N HIS A 416 -10.26 7.28 34.98
CA HIS A 416 -9.60 8.29 35.81
C HIS A 416 -9.84 8.05 37.29
N LYS A 417 -9.00 7.23 37.91
CA LYS A 417 -9.08 6.91 39.35
C LYS A 417 -8.55 8.05 40.25
N ASP A 418 -7.70 8.91 39.71
CA ASP A 418 -7.15 10.07 40.41
C ASP A 418 -7.93 11.35 40.05
N ARG A 419 -8.43 12.05 41.06
CA ARG A 419 -9.31 13.22 40.92
C ARG A 419 -8.56 14.55 41.05
N GLU A 420 -7.26 14.53 41.37
CA GLU A 420 -6.46 15.75 41.54
C GLU A 420 -6.39 16.57 40.24
N TRP A 421 -6.21 15.90 39.10
CA TRP A 421 -6.21 16.52 37.76
C TRP A 421 -7.50 17.28 37.43
N CYS A 422 -8.66 16.80 37.89
CA CYS A 422 -9.93 17.51 37.67
C CYS A 422 -9.94 18.85 38.42
N GLN A 423 -9.29 18.91 39.58
CA GLN A 423 -9.25 20.12 40.40
C GLN A 423 -8.35 21.19 39.78
N ASP A 424 -7.28 20.83 39.08
CA ASP A 424 -6.38 21.78 38.39
C ASP A 424 -7.12 22.76 37.46
N CYS A 425 -8.23 22.31 36.86
CA CYS A 425 -9.12 23.11 36.04
C CYS A 425 -10.50 23.38 36.65
N HIS A 426 -10.87 22.82 37.80
CA HIS A 426 -12.13 23.09 38.48
C HIS A 426 -11.93 23.67 39.89
N HIS A 427 -10.92 24.53 40.09
CA HIS A 427 -10.78 25.37 41.28
C HIS A 427 -11.99 26.32 41.40
N GLU A 428 -13.01 25.86 42.10
CA GLU A 428 -14.42 26.21 41.93
C GLU A 428 -14.76 27.70 42.16
N GLN A 429 -13.89 28.49 42.81
CA GLN A 429 -14.21 29.84 43.27
C GLN A 429 -13.54 30.99 42.48
N VAL A 430 -12.44 30.76 41.77
CA VAL A 430 -11.63 31.85 41.17
C VAL A 430 -11.74 31.93 39.64
N GLN A 431 -11.94 30.81 38.96
CA GLN A 431 -11.93 30.77 37.48
C GLN A 431 -13.12 31.43 36.80
N ARG A 432 -14.21 31.65 37.55
CA ARG A 432 -15.43 32.31 37.08
C ARG A 432 -15.47 33.80 37.40
N LEU A 433 -14.46 34.32 38.10
CA LEU A 433 -14.39 35.73 38.43
C LEU A 433 -14.05 36.54 37.17
N ASP A 434 -14.74 37.66 37.04
CA ASP A 434 -14.44 38.65 36.03
C ASP A 434 -13.10 39.31 36.37
N LEU A 435 -12.23 39.48 35.37
CA LEU A 435 -10.93 40.13 35.47
C LEU A 435 -11.14 41.64 35.59
N VAL A 436 -11.51 42.07 36.79
CA VAL A 436 -11.74 43.47 37.15
C VAL A 436 -11.02 43.78 38.45
N GLU A 437 -10.64 45.05 38.62
CA GLU A 437 -9.87 45.54 39.77
C GLU A 437 -10.47 45.09 41.12
N ALA A 438 -11.80 45.20 41.25
CA ALA A 438 -12.55 44.87 42.46
C ALA A 438 -12.42 43.40 42.91
N ASN A 439 -12.15 42.46 41.99
CA ASN A 439 -12.04 41.04 42.30
C ASN A 439 -10.60 40.62 42.64
N CYS A 440 -9.61 41.44 42.27
CA CYS A 440 -8.20 41.04 42.31
C CYS A 440 -7.38 41.87 43.31
N VAL A 441 -7.58 43.19 43.36
CA VAL A 441 -6.83 44.10 44.25
C VAL A 441 -7.00 43.77 45.74
N PRO A 442 -8.17 43.34 46.26
CA PRO A 442 -8.32 43.00 47.68
C PRO A 442 -7.37 41.91 48.19
N CYS A 443 -6.81 41.09 47.29
CA CYS A 443 -5.82 40.07 47.62
C CYS A 443 -4.42 40.38 47.03
N HIS A 444 -4.34 41.29 46.06
CA HIS A 444 -3.13 41.66 45.34
C HIS A 444 -3.03 43.18 45.21
N ASP A 445 -2.71 43.85 46.32
CA ASP A 445 -2.64 45.31 46.41
C ASP A 445 -1.75 45.94 45.32
N GLU A 446 -0.71 45.23 44.84
CA GLU A 446 0.19 45.72 43.81
C GLU A 446 -0.49 45.96 42.44
N MET A 447 -1.62 45.30 42.19
CA MET A 447 -2.39 45.47 40.95
C MET A 447 -3.13 46.82 40.86
N SER A 448 -3.19 47.59 41.96
CA SER A 448 -3.83 48.92 41.99
C SER A 448 -2.94 50.05 41.42
N GLN A 449 -1.65 49.77 41.13
CA GLN A 449 -0.70 50.81 40.70
C GLN A 449 -1.04 51.34 39.30
N LYS A 450 -1.08 52.68 39.17
CA LYS A 450 -1.30 53.38 37.89
C LYS A 450 -0.06 54.18 37.46
N PRO A 451 0.33 54.16 36.17
CA PRO A 451 -0.27 53.37 35.08
C PRO A 451 -0.01 51.86 35.26
N ALA A 452 -0.92 50.99 34.85
CA ALA A 452 -0.76 49.52 35.03
C ALA A 452 0.57 48.97 34.46
N THR A 453 1.13 49.67 33.46
CA THR A 453 2.46 49.37 32.87
C THR A 453 3.65 49.66 33.78
N SER A 454 3.46 50.33 34.93
CA SER A 454 4.51 50.54 35.94
C SER A 454 4.61 49.39 36.96
N ILE A 455 3.68 48.43 36.95
CA ILE A 455 3.70 47.28 37.85
C ILE A 455 4.92 46.40 37.52
N ARG A 456 5.81 46.21 38.49
CA ARG A 456 7.05 45.42 38.30
C ARG A 456 6.77 43.94 38.08
N HIS A 457 5.69 43.43 38.69
CA HIS A 457 5.29 42.04 38.54
C HIS A 457 4.55 41.85 37.21
N LYS A 458 5.22 41.17 36.28
CA LYS A 458 4.81 41.04 34.87
C LYS A 458 3.37 40.57 34.68
N ALA A 459 3.00 39.47 35.34
CA ALA A 459 1.63 38.93 35.25
C ALA A 459 0.58 39.88 35.85
N PHE A 460 0.96 40.69 36.84
CA PHE A 460 0.03 41.65 37.47
C PHE A 460 -0.14 42.87 36.58
N ALA A 461 0.92 43.32 35.91
CA ALA A 461 0.83 44.32 34.86
C ALA A 461 -0.10 43.86 33.73
N GLU A 462 0.07 42.62 33.25
CA GLU A 462 -0.77 42.03 32.21
C GLU A 462 -2.24 41.93 32.61
N HIS A 463 -2.56 41.58 33.85
CA HIS A 463 -3.95 41.55 34.32
C HIS A 463 -4.52 42.95 34.48
N ALA A 464 -3.77 43.85 35.10
CA ALA A 464 -4.23 45.20 35.40
C ALA A 464 -4.49 46.05 34.14
N VAL A 465 -3.71 45.89 33.07
CA VAL A 465 -3.98 46.60 31.79
C VAL A 465 -5.31 46.19 31.14
N HIS A 466 -5.93 45.08 31.58
CA HIS A 466 -7.17 44.57 31.04
C HIS A 466 -8.40 44.78 31.96
N PHE A 467 -8.24 45.38 33.14
CA PHE A 467 -9.36 45.61 34.07
C PHE A 467 -10.46 46.50 33.49
N GLU A 468 -10.10 47.41 32.60
CA GLU A 468 -11.02 48.39 32.00
C GLU A 468 -11.53 47.94 30.62
N VAL A 469 -11.20 46.72 30.16
CA VAL A 469 -11.62 46.24 28.82
C VAL A 469 -13.14 46.12 28.70
N ALA A 470 -13.85 45.97 29.81
CA ALA A 470 -15.31 46.00 29.81
C ALA A 470 -15.89 47.26 29.14
N GLU A 471 -15.21 48.40 29.22
CA GLU A 471 -15.64 49.66 28.61
C GLU A 471 -15.54 49.65 27.07
N SER A 472 -14.61 48.87 26.51
CA SER A 472 -14.41 48.76 25.06
C SER A 472 -15.08 47.53 24.44
N LYS A 473 -15.10 46.39 25.15
CA LYS A 473 -15.67 45.09 24.70
C LYS A 473 -17.13 44.89 25.11
N GLY A 474 -17.64 45.70 26.05
CA GLY A 474 -18.99 45.58 26.61
C GLY A 474 -19.13 44.50 27.71
N ARG A 475 -18.06 43.79 28.07
CA ARG A 475 -17.98 42.89 29.23
C ARG A 475 -16.53 42.64 29.67
N PRO A 476 -16.27 42.33 30.96
CA PRO A 476 -14.94 41.93 31.42
C PRO A 476 -14.43 40.65 30.75
N TYR A 477 -13.11 40.47 30.78
CA TYR A 477 -12.49 39.17 30.50
C TYR A 477 -12.69 38.21 31.67
N ARG A 478 -12.63 36.91 31.39
CA ARG A 478 -12.58 35.86 32.41
C ARG A 478 -11.27 35.10 32.27
N CYS A 479 -10.77 34.54 33.36
CA CYS A 479 -9.44 33.93 33.40
C CYS A 479 -9.26 32.85 32.32
N TYR A 480 -10.30 32.05 32.05
CA TYR A 480 -10.26 31.00 31.03
C TYR A 480 -10.14 31.54 29.58
N GLU A 481 -10.50 32.81 29.33
CA GLU A 481 -10.39 33.41 28.00
C GLU A 481 -8.93 33.65 27.61
N CYS A 482 -8.00 33.68 28.58
CA CYS A 482 -6.57 33.89 28.34
C CYS A 482 -5.69 32.69 28.76
N HIS A 483 -6.06 31.91 29.78
CA HIS A 483 -5.18 30.87 30.37
C HIS A 483 -5.44 29.44 29.86
N ALA A 484 -6.33 29.24 28.89
CA ALA A 484 -6.72 27.90 28.40
C ALA A 484 -5.81 27.32 27.28
N THR A 485 -4.72 27.98 26.88
CA THR A 485 -3.98 27.63 25.65
C THR A 485 -2.65 26.88 25.84
N TRP A 486 -2.32 26.34 27.02
CA TRP A 486 -0.94 25.88 27.31
C TRP A 486 -0.75 24.53 28.02
N ALA A 487 -1.61 23.53 27.82
CA ALA A 487 -1.44 22.21 28.43
C ALA A 487 -1.16 21.06 27.44
N ILE A 488 -0.36 21.28 26.39
CA ILE A 488 0.07 20.18 25.49
C ILE A 488 1.56 20.27 25.14
N ARG A 489 2.40 19.47 25.83
CA ARG A 489 3.47 18.70 25.20
C ARG A 489 3.53 17.27 25.79
N PRO A 490 3.75 16.22 24.98
CA PRO A 490 3.56 14.83 25.38
C PRO A 490 4.88 14.07 25.59
N ASP A 491 5.89 14.68 26.23
CA ASP A 491 7.16 14.00 26.51
C ASP A 491 7.68 14.27 27.93
N ASN A 492 7.39 13.32 28.81
CA ASN A 492 8.12 12.93 30.02
C ASN A 492 8.47 14.00 31.07
N GLY A 493 7.75 13.92 32.18
CA GLY A 493 8.28 14.19 33.52
C GLY A 493 7.88 15.55 34.09
N HIS A 494 7.13 15.50 35.20
CA HIS A 494 6.96 16.55 36.22
C HIS A 494 7.43 17.95 35.79
N ALA A 495 6.55 18.73 35.15
CA ALA A 495 6.69 20.17 35.21
C ALA A 495 6.30 20.59 36.62
N ALA A 496 7.33 20.83 37.42
CA ALA A 496 7.28 21.34 38.76
C ALA A 496 6.29 22.51 38.90
N GLY A 497 5.69 22.60 40.09
CA GLY A 497 4.88 23.74 40.48
C GLY A 497 5.51 25.08 40.11
N GLY A 498 4.66 26.00 39.72
CA GLY A 498 5.08 27.34 39.35
C GLY A 498 3.95 28.15 38.76
N ALA A 499 3.21 28.83 39.64
CA ALA A 499 3.01 30.25 39.38
C ALA A 499 4.37 30.82 38.91
N GLN A 500 4.42 31.60 37.83
CA GLN A 500 5.62 32.22 37.19
C GLN A 500 6.07 31.67 35.81
N ILE A 501 5.17 31.26 34.89
CA ILE A 501 5.53 31.27 33.45
C ILE A 501 5.32 32.70 32.93
N GLY A 502 6.42 33.44 32.75
CA GLY A 502 6.38 34.86 32.35
C GLY A 502 5.88 35.09 30.91
N HIS A 503 5.33 36.30 30.66
CA HIS A 503 4.91 36.88 29.37
C HIS A 503 5.01 35.93 28.15
N ASP A 504 4.03 35.04 27.95
CA ASP A 504 3.95 34.33 26.68
C ASP A 504 3.37 35.26 25.62
N LEU A 505 4.26 35.80 24.78
CA LEU A 505 3.91 36.78 23.76
C LEU A 505 2.90 36.26 22.72
N ARG A 506 2.72 34.95 22.59
CA ARG A 506 1.78 34.37 21.62
C ARG A 506 0.32 34.63 22.04
N LEU A 507 0.02 34.55 23.34
CA LEU A 507 -1.30 34.88 23.89
C LEU A 507 -1.74 36.29 23.51
N CYS A 508 -0.80 37.24 23.54
CA CYS A 508 -1.11 38.62 23.28
C CYS A 508 -1.51 38.84 21.80
N TYR A 509 -0.89 38.10 20.87
CA TYR A 509 -1.17 38.22 19.44
C TYR A 509 -2.48 37.56 19.00
N ASP A 510 -3.10 36.72 19.82
CA ASP A 510 -4.44 36.17 19.54
C ASP A 510 -5.53 37.27 19.53
N CYS A 511 -5.26 38.40 20.21
CA CYS A 511 -6.14 39.56 20.22
C CYS A 511 -5.49 40.80 19.60
N HIS A 512 -4.26 41.15 19.99
CA HIS A 512 -3.59 42.37 19.57
C HIS A 512 -3.04 42.27 18.16
N GLY A 513 -3.71 42.95 17.23
CA GLY A 513 -3.41 42.91 15.81
C GLY A 513 -4.13 41.82 15.01
N ALA A 514 -4.85 40.92 15.68
CA ALA A 514 -5.69 39.90 15.05
C ALA A 514 -7.03 40.49 14.57
N LEU A 515 -7.56 39.93 13.49
CA LEU A 515 -8.87 40.27 12.95
C LEU A 515 -9.89 39.19 13.35
N ASP A 516 -11.11 39.60 13.67
CA ASP A 516 -12.23 38.68 13.88
C ASP A 516 -12.74 38.11 12.54
N ILE A 517 -13.70 37.19 12.61
CA ILE A 517 -14.32 36.55 11.44
C ILE A 517 -15.05 37.54 10.50
N ARG A 518 -15.24 38.79 10.92
CA ARG A 518 -15.83 39.88 10.14
C ARG A 518 -14.76 40.90 9.69
N SER A 519 -13.49 40.51 9.74
CA SER A 519 -12.33 41.35 9.39
C SER A 519 -12.19 42.62 10.23
N THR A 520 -12.76 42.63 11.45
CA THR A 520 -12.66 43.75 12.39
C THR A 520 -11.49 43.50 13.33
N LEU A 521 -10.68 44.53 13.61
CA LEU A 521 -9.54 44.42 14.53
C LEU A 521 -10.03 44.10 15.95
N ILE A 522 -9.55 43.00 16.53
CA ILE A 522 -9.97 42.51 17.86
C ILE A 522 -9.41 43.41 18.96
N ALA A 523 -8.11 43.71 18.93
CA ALA A 523 -7.48 44.65 19.84
C ALA A 523 -6.38 45.48 19.14
N PRO A 524 -6.17 46.75 19.55
CA PRO A 524 -5.19 47.67 18.95
C PRO A 524 -3.74 47.22 19.19
N TYR A 525 -2.78 47.83 18.48
CA TYR A 525 -1.33 47.60 18.54
C TYR A 525 -0.88 46.27 17.92
N ARG A 526 -0.30 46.35 16.71
CA ARG A 526 0.17 45.16 15.97
C ARG A 526 1.65 44.91 16.19
N GLY A 527 2.05 43.65 16.35
CA GLY A 527 3.45 43.25 16.36
C GLY A 527 4.28 44.02 17.40
N ALA A 528 5.41 44.59 16.97
CA ALA A 528 6.34 45.29 17.86
C ALA A 528 5.75 46.54 18.55
N GLU A 529 4.65 47.11 18.04
CA GLU A 529 3.98 48.26 18.66
C GLU A 529 3.40 47.90 20.03
N LEU A 530 2.89 46.67 20.19
CA LEU A 530 2.38 46.18 21.47
C LEU A 530 3.48 46.12 22.53
N CYS A 531 4.65 45.59 22.13
CA CYS A 531 5.81 45.48 23.00
C CYS A 531 6.26 46.86 23.51
N ALA A 532 6.20 47.88 22.66
CA ALA A 532 6.59 49.25 23.00
C ALA A 532 5.69 49.90 24.08
N ARG A 533 4.47 49.39 24.31
CA ARG A 533 3.57 49.88 25.36
C ARG A 533 4.02 49.49 26.77
N CYS A 534 4.74 48.37 26.89
CA CYS A 534 5.26 47.88 28.17
C CYS A 534 6.79 48.00 28.29
N HIS A 535 7.52 48.12 27.17
CA HIS A 535 8.98 48.22 27.12
C HIS A 535 9.45 49.60 26.61
N THR A 536 9.35 50.62 27.45
CA THR A 536 9.98 51.93 27.17
C THR A 536 11.44 51.90 27.60
N LYS A 537 12.40 52.20 26.70
CA LYS A 537 13.78 52.51 27.09
C LYS A 537 13.76 53.72 28.02
N GLY A 538 14.29 53.57 29.24
CA GLY A 538 14.70 54.72 30.05
C GLY A 538 15.72 55.59 29.29
N PRO A 539 15.92 56.86 29.69
CA PRO A 539 16.64 57.83 28.89
C PRO A 539 18.10 57.41 28.72
N SER A 540 18.48 56.99 27.50
CA SER A 540 19.88 56.97 27.06
C SER A 540 20.05 58.06 26.01
N ALA A 541 20.83 59.08 26.36
CA ALA A 541 21.15 60.23 25.54
C ALA A 541 21.52 59.86 24.09
N ARG A 542 20.78 60.42 23.12
CA ARG A 542 21.30 61.18 21.97
C ARG A 542 20.17 61.52 20.98
N ASP A 543 20.31 62.74 20.46
CA ASP A 543 19.71 63.32 19.26
C ASP A 543 18.27 63.84 19.35
N GLY A 544 18.20 65.17 19.43
CA GLY A 544 16.99 65.95 19.33
C GLY A 544 16.50 66.09 17.90
N SER A 545 15.18 66.01 17.75
CA SER A 545 14.39 66.82 16.82
C SER A 545 12.93 66.75 17.26
N ALA A 546 12.25 67.89 17.16
CA ALA A 546 11.02 68.23 17.84
C ALA A 546 9.80 67.42 17.39
N ALA A 547 8.82 67.31 18.30
CA ALA A 547 7.47 66.81 18.07
C ALA A 547 6.67 67.71 17.11
N PRO A 548 5.51 67.21 16.64
CA PRO A 548 4.29 67.97 16.94
C PRO A 548 3.19 67.12 17.59
N GLU A 549 2.46 67.82 18.45
CA GLU A 549 1.25 67.42 19.16
C GLU A 549 -0.01 67.49 18.25
N ASP A 550 -1.11 66.96 18.80
CA ASP A 550 -2.53 67.09 18.42
C ASP A 550 -3.13 66.16 17.33
N ALA A 551 -3.98 65.23 17.79
CA ALA A 551 -5.44 65.30 17.59
C ALA A 551 -6.18 64.11 18.22
N SER A 552 -7.07 64.38 19.18
CA SER A 552 -8.28 63.58 19.46
C SER A 552 -9.51 64.30 18.87
N PRO A 553 -10.75 63.79 18.99
CA PRO A 553 -11.42 62.97 17.98
C PRO A 553 -12.67 63.66 17.40
N ALA A 554 -13.02 63.36 16.14
CA ALA A 554 -14.31 63.76 15.57
C ALA A 554 -15.17 62.52 15.30
N GLY A 555 -16.36 62.50 15.91
CA GLY A 555 -17.30 61.40 15.83
C GLY A 555 -18.24 61.44 14.62
N ILE A 556 -18.86 60.26 14.43
CA ILE A 556 -20.22 59.95 13.95
C ILE A 556 -20.62 60.39 12.54
N GLY A 557 -20.93 59.39 11.71
CA GLY A 557 -21.90 59.51 10.60
C GLY A 557 -21.83 58.37 9.59
N GLY A 558 -22.69 57.36 9.72
CA GLY A 558 -23.04 56.45 8.59
C GLY A 558 -23.92 57.17 7.55
N PRO A 559 -24.63 56.48 6.63
CA PRO A 559 -24.61 55.06 6.26
C PRO A 559 -24.41 54.82 4.74
N ARG A 560 -23.94 53.62 4.37
CA ARG A 560 -24.50 52.72 3.33
C ARG A 560 -23.54 51.56 3.08
#